data_AF-A0A3D9CWG0-F1
#
_entry.id   AF-A0A3D9CWG0-F1
#
_cell.length_a   1.000
_cell.length_b   1.000
_cell.length_c   1.000
_cell.angle_alpha   90.00
_cell.angle_beta   90.00
_cell.angle_gamma   90.00
#
_symmetry.space_group_name_H-M   'P 1'
#
loop_
_entity.id
_entity.type
_entity.pdbx_description
1 polymer ?
#
loop_
_entity_poly.entity_id
_entity_poly.type
_entity_poly.pdbx_seq_one_letter_code
_entity_poly.pdbx_strand_id
1 'polypeptide(L)'
;MIASYKGLAVSLSSLKAIKSEISGEGGFLLFEFNNVLIELDDPDNRQEDIDFLSFRNEPVTQYFDDVLDLKESFSWWVKAWNSYELKDEDSNDTFYDGLGS
;
A
#
# COMPACT_ATOMS: atom_id res chain seq x y z
N MET A 1 -0.79 -7.89 -1.15
CA MET A 1 -0.33 -7.54 -2.52
C MET A 1 0.78 -6.50 -2.40
N ILE A 2 1.77 -6.49 -3.29
CA ILE A 2 2.97 -5.63 -3.18
C ILE A 2 3.06 -4.76 -4.43
N ALA A 3 3.26 -3.45 -4.26
CA ALA A 3 3.55 -2.50 -5.35
C ALA A 3 5.04 -2.09 -5.30
N SER A 4 5.68 -1.84 -6.46
CA SER A 4 7.08 -1.42 -6.54
C SER A 4 7.19 0.09 -6.80
N TYR A 5 7.93 0.81 -5.96
CA TYR A 5 8.26 2.22 -6.16
C TYR A 5 9.74 2.47 -5.94
N LYS A 6 10.47 2.96 -6.95
CA LYS A 6 11.93 3.19 -6.89
C LYS A 6 12.73 1.96 -6.39
N GLY A 7 12.23 0.75 -6.62
CA GLY A 7 12.83 -0.50 -6.14
C GLY A 7 12.37 -0.96 -4.74
N LEU A 8 11.49 -0.21 -4.07
CA LEU A 8 10.88 -0.58 -2.80
C LEU A 8 9.54 -1.28 -3.02
N ALA A 9 9.43 -2.48 -2.47
CA ALA A 9 8.18 -3.22 -2.33
C ALA A 9 7.36 -2.60 -1.19
N VAL A 10 6.23 -1.97 -1.50
CA VAL A 10 5.29 -1.41 -0.52
C VAL A 10 4.09 -2.34 -0.39
N SER A 11 3.75 -2.69 0.86
CA SER A 11 2.54 -3.48 1.14
C SER A 11 1.30 -2.65 0.88
N LEU A 12 0.29 -3.23 0.22
CA LEU A 12 -1.02 -2.58 0.08
C LEU A 12 -1.84 -2.58 1.38
N SER A 13 -1.44 -3.31 2.43
CA SER A 13 -2.10 -3.20 3.74
C SER A 13 -1.92 -1.83 4.40
N SER A 14 -0.91 -1.06 3.98
CA SER A 14 -0.74 0.32 4.41
C SER A 14 -1.38 1.31 3.45
N LEU A 15 -2.07 0.87 2.39
CA LEU A 15 -2.70 1.76 1.43
C LEU A 15 -3.85 2.51 2.11
N LYS A 16 -3.84 3.84 1.99
CA LYS A 16 -4.83 4.75 2.57
C LYS A 16 -5.82 5.24 1.53
N ALA A 17 -5.35 5.53 0.32
CA ALA A 17 -6.20 6.02 -0.76
C ALA A 17 -5.59 5.73 -2.13
N ILE A 18 -6.48 5.59 -3.11
CA ILE A 18 -6.16 5.57 -4.54
C ILE A 18 -6.87 6.77 -5.16
N LYS A 19 -6.16 7.59 -5.94
CA LYS A 19 -6.69 8.78 -6.61
C LYS A 19 -6.32 8.77 -8.09
N SER A 20 -7.17 9.38 -8.91
CA SER A 20 -6.86 9.67 -10.30
C SER A 20 -6.98 11.16 -10.57
N GLU A 21 -5.98 11.78 -11.17
CA GLU A 21 -5.95 13.18 -11.54
C GLU A 21 -5.80 13.32 -13.06
N ILE A 22 -6.84 13.81 -13.73
CA ILE A 22 -6.80 14.03 -15.19
C ILE A 22 -6.04 15.32 -15.48
N SER A 23 -5.11 15.26 -16.43
CA SER A 23 -4.32 16.39 -16.90
C SER A 23 -4.15 16.33 -18.42
N GLY A 24 -4.93 17.14 -19.13
CA GLY A 24 -4.91 17.18 -20.59
C GLY A 24 -5.47 15.90 -21.22
N GLU A 25 -4.72 15.28 -22.12
CA GLU A 25 -5.07 14.04 -22.80
C GLU A 25 -4.80 12.78 -21.97
N GLY A 26 -4.14 12.93 -20.83
CA GLY A 26 -3.76 11.85 -19.92
C GLY A 26 -4.01 12.21 -18.45
N GLY A 27 -3.19 11.68 -17.56
CA GLY A 27 -3.25 11.99 -16.14
C GLY A 27 -2.42 11.08 -15.25
N PHE A 28 -2.62 11.22 -13.94
CA PHE A 28 -1.87 10.52 -12.92
C PHE A 28 -2.77 9.59 -12.10
N LEU A 29 -2.27 8.38 -11.85
CA LEU A 29 -2.76 7.48 -10.82
C LEU A 29 -1.87 7.64 -9.58
N LEU A 30 -2.46 7.94 -8.44
CA LEU A 30 -1.74 8.18 -7.18
C LEU A 30 -2.18 7.16 -6.13
N PHE A 31 -1.20 6.56 -5.46
CA PHE A 31 -1.39 5.72 -4.29
C PHE A 31 -0.82 6.42 -3.07
N GLU A 32 -1.68 6.70 -2.09
CA GLU A 32 -1.30 7.25 -0.81
C GLU A 32 -1.23 6.13 0.21
N PHE A 33 -0.11 6.01 0.92
CA PHE A 33 0.09 5.02 1.96
C PHE A 33 0.05 5.67 3.34
N ASN A 34 -0.13 4.86 4.39
CA ASN A 34 0.13 5.27 5.76
C ASN A 34 1.65 5.33 5.98
N ASN A 35 2.07 6.11 6.98
CA ASN A 35 3.48 6.19 7.34
C ASN A 35 3.99 4.78 7.68
N VAL A 36 5.06 4.36 7.04
CA VAL A 36 5.75 3.10 7.36
C VAL A 36 6.99 3.45 8.16
N LEU A 37 7.05 2.95 9.39
CA LEU A 37 8.28 2.89 10.17
C LEU A 37 8.97 1.58 9.77
N ILE A 38 10.17 1.68 9.19
CA ILE A 38 10.99 0.51 8.91
C ILE A 38 12.05 0.45 10.02
N GLU A 39 12.00 -0.60 10.82
CA GLU A 39 13.07 -0.93 11.75
C GLU A 39 14.24 -1.49 10.94
N LEU A 40 15.39 -0.81 10.98
CA LEU A 40 16.62 -1.35 10.45
C LEU A 40 17.32 -2.15 11.56
N ASP A 41 17.39 -3.46 11.39
CA ASP A 41 18.20 -4.31 12.26
C ASP A 41 19.65 -4.26 11.75
N ASP A 42 20.50 -3.46 12.41
CA ASP A 42 21.94 -3.43 12.12
C ASP A 42 22.62 -4.55 12.94
N PRO A 43 23.10 -5.63 12.29
CA PRO A 43 23.69 -6.76 13.00
C PRO A 43 24.99 -6.42 13.75
N ASP A 44 25.62 -5.28 13.46
CA ASP A 44 26.86 -4.83 14.13
C ASP A 44 26.60 -3.85 15.29
N ASN A 45 25.38 -3.30 15.42
CA ASN A 45 25.04 -2.33 16.44
C ASN A 45 24.37 -3.01 17.64
N ARG A 46 25.17 -3.51 18.60
CA ARG A 46 24.68 -4.06 19.89
C ARG A 46 24.25 -2.98 20.86
N GLN A 47 23.42 -2.04 20.42
CA GLN A 47 22.94 -0.95 21.25
C GLN A 47 21.44 -0.78 21.02
N GLU A 48 20.73 -0.52 22.11
CA GLU A 48 19.28 -0.39 22.26
C GLU A 48 18.68 0.82 21.50
N ASP A 49 19.30 1.22 20.39
CA ASP A 49 18.90 2.33 19.54
C ASP A 49 18.36 1.75 18.24
N ILE A 50 17.06 1.44 18.25
CA ILE A 50 16.32 1.11 17.03
C ILE A 50 16.32 2.38 16.16
N ASP A 51 17.15 2.39 15.12
CA ASP A 51 17.17 3.47 14.15
C ASP A 51 15.91 3.40 13.28
N PHE A 52 14.93 4.26 13.58
CA PHE A 52 13.74 4.42 12.77
C PHE A 52 14.03 5.33 11.57
N LEU A 53 14.15 4.75 10.38
CA LEU A 53 14.06 5.54 9.15
C LEU A 53 12.60 5.87 8.87
N SER A 54 12.21 7.11 9.15
CA SER A 54 10.94 7.67 8.71
C SER A 54 11.04 8.04 7.22
N PHE A 55 10.58 7.17 6.33
CA PHE A 55 10.43 7.52 4.93
C PHE A 55 9.32 8.55 4.78
N ARG A 56 9.61 9.65 4.09
CA ARG A 56 8.62 10.69 3.79
C ARG A 56 7.52 10.04 2.94
N ASN A 57 6.27 10.25 3.34
CA ASN A 57 5.10 9.65 2.72
C ASN A 57 4.80 10.30 1.36
N GLU A 58 5.69 10.06 0.39
CA GLU A 58 5.50 10.50 -0.99
C GLU A 58 4.50 9.56 -1.66
N PRO A 59 3.44 10.09 -2.30
CA PRO A 59 2.52 9.26 -3.06
C PRO A 59 3.27 8.54 -4.17
N VAL A 60 2.92 7.28 -4.38
CA VAL A 60 3.39 6.54 -5.56
C VAL A 60 2.55 7.00 -6.73
N THR A 61 3.19 7.65 -7.71
CA THR A 61 2.52 8.22 -8.87
C THR A 61 2.90 7.46 -10.13
N GLN A 62 1.89 7.11 -10.93
CA GLN A 62 2.07 6.59 -12.28
C GLN A 62 1.34 7.50 -13.26
N TYR A 63 2.03 7.92 -14.31
CA TYR A 63 1.44 8.74 -15.37
C TYR A 63 0.93 7.86 -16.51
N PHE A 64 -0.16 8.29 -17.13
CA PHE A 64 -0.81 7.67 -18.28
C PHE A 64 -1.02 8.74 -19.35
N ASP A 65 -0.63 8.45 -20.58
CA ASP A 65 -0.83 9.35 -21.72
C ASP A 65 -2.28 9.35 -22.23
N ASP A 66 -3.08 8.34 -21.88
CA ASP A 66 -4.47 8.17 -22.30
C ASP A 66 -5.41 8.13 -21.08
N VAL A 67 -6.47 8.95 -21.11
CA VAL A 67 -7.49 9.01 -20.04
C VAL A 67 -8.26 7.68 -19.88
N LEU A 68 -8.51 6.94 -20.96
CA LEU A 68 -9.17 5.63 -20.90
C LEU A 68 -8.28 4.63 -20.15
N ASP A 69 -6.99 4.55 -20.49
CA ASP A 69 -6.04 3.68 -19.80
C ASP A 69 -5.94 4.04 -18.31
N LEU A 70 -5.90 5.34 -17.98
CA LEU A 70 -5.93 5.82 -16.59
C LEU A 70 -7.19 5.33 -15.85
N LYS A 71 -8.37 5.46 -16.48
CA LYS A 71 -9.65 5.07 -15.87
C LYS A 71 -9.76 3.56 -15.70
N GLU A 72 -9.31 2.78 -16.68
CA GLU A 72 -9.28 1.32 -16.58
C GLU A 72 -8.33 0.86 -15.47
N SER A 73 -7.14 1.45 -15.42
CA SER A 73 -6.16 1.16 -14.36
C SER A 73 -6.69 1.52 -12.97
N PHE A 74 -7.26 2.72 -12.81
CA PHE A 74 -7.88 3.15 -11.56
C PHE A 74 -8.98 2.18 -11.10
N SER A 75 -9.90 1.82 -12.02
CA SER A 75 -10.99 0.88 -11.73
C SER A 75 -10.47 -0.50 -11.32
N TRP A 76 -9.44 -1.00 -12.01
CA TRP A 76 -8.81 -2.28 -11.68
C TRP A 76 -8.19 -2.25 -10.28
N TRP A 77 -7.43 -1.21 -9.96
CA TRP A 77 -6.76 -1.05 -8.67
C TRP A 77 -7.75 -0.91 -7.51
N VAL A 78 -8.82 -0.13 -7.67
CA VAL A 78 -9.90 -0.02 -6.67
C VAL A 78 -10.56 -1.38 -6.42
N LYS A 79 -10.86 -2.14 -7.47
CA LYS A 79 -11.42 -3.50 -7.32
C LYS A 79 -10.46 -4.45 -6.62
N ALA A 80 -9.18 -4.42 -6.99
CA ALA A 80 -8.15 -5.25 -6.38
C ALA A 80 -7.99 -4.94 -4.88
N TRP A 81 -8.01 -3.66 -4.51
CA TRP A 81 -7.92 -3.23 -3.12
C TRP A 81 -9.15 -3.65 -2.31
N ASN A 82 -10.36 -3.40 -2.80
CA ASN A 82 -11.59 -3.85 -2.13
C ASN A 82 -11.62 -5.38 -1.95
N SER A 83 -11.14 -6.13 -2.94
CA SER A 83 -11.06 -7.59 -2.85
C SER A 83 -10.00 -8.08 -1.87
N TYR A 84 -9.01 -7.24 -1.54
CA TYR A 84 -8.00 -7.52 -0.54
C TYR A 84 -8.55 -7.27 0.87
N GLU A 85 -9.17 -6.11 1.11
CA GLU A 85 -9.80 -5.77 2.40
C GLU A 85 -10.83 -6.83 2.83
N LEU A 86 -11.69 -7.27 1.90
CA LEU A 86 -12.68 -8.31 2.17
C LEU A 86 -12.06 -9.67 2.56
N LYS A 87 -10.86 -9.99 2.07
CA LYS A 87 -10.17 -11.24 2.43
C LYS A 87 -9.50 -11.16 3.80
N ASP A 88 -9.05 -9.98 4.20
CA ASP A 88 -8.46 -9.78 5.53
C ASP A 88 -9.56 -9.85 6.61
N GLU A 89 -10.78 -9.37 6.35
CA GLU A 89 -11.92 -9.52 7.27
C GLU A 89 -12.31 -10.99 7.50
N ASP A 90 -12.43 -11.80 6.44
CA ASP A 90 -12.77 -13.22 6.54
C ASP A 90 -11.69 -14.07 7.27
N SER A 91 -10.45 -13.58 7.35
CA SER A 91 -9.35 -14.27 8.02
C SER A 91 -9.31 -14.06 9.54
N ASN A 92 -9.94 -13.00 10.05
CA ASN A 92 -9.96 -12.66 11.48
C ASN A 92 -11.06 -13.39 12.28
N ASP A 93 -11.99 -14.08 11.61
CA ASP A 93 -13.12 -14.76 12.27
C ASP A 93 -12.81 -16.19 12.75
N THR A 94 -11.56 -16.66 12.70
CA THR A 94 -11.19 -18.03 13.12
C THR A 94 -10.53 -18.15 14.50
N PHE A 95 -10.54 -17.10 15.32
CA PHE A 95 -9.86 -17.09 16.62
C PHE A 95 -10.78 -17.00 17.85
N TYR A 96 -12.02 -17.52 17.83
CA TYR A 96 -12.79 -17.78 19.05
C TYR A 96 -13.75 -18.97 18.87
N ASP A 97 -13.23 -20.19 18.84
CA ASP A 97 -14.03 -21.38 19.15
C ASP A 97 -13.11 -22.46 19.75
N GLY A 98 -12.86 -22.35 21.05
CA GLY A 98 -11.95 -23.28 21.73
C GLY A 98 -11.77 -23.10 23.24
N LEU A 99 -12.70 -22.45 23.95
CA LEU A 99 -12.77 -22.53 25.41
C LEU A 99 -14.23 -22.52 25.85
N GLY A 100 -14.82 -23.71 26.01
CA GLY A 100 -16.10 -23.82 26.68
C GLY A 100 -16.88 -25.09 26.37
N SER A 101 -16.47 -26.20 27.00
CA SER A 101 -17.31 -27.06 27.86
C SER A 101 -16.71 -28.46 27.97
#